data_AF-E4XXE2-F1
#
_entry.id   AF-E4XXE2-F1
#
_cell.length_a   1.000
_cell.length_b   1.000
_cell.length_c   1.000
_cell.angle_alpha   90.00
_cell.angle_beta   90.00
_cell.angle_gamma   90.00
#
_symmetry.space_group_name_H-M   'P 1'
#
loop_
_entity.id
_entity.type
_entity.pdbx_description
1 polymer ?
#
loop_
_entity_poly.entity_id
_entity_poly.type
_entity_poly.pdbx_seq_one_letter_code
_entity_poly.pdbx_strand_id
1 'polypeptide(L)'
;MKIATAFLASALAQDVVTTTSDLGLLERGKKKKAAKYAATSTDAPDTTVYTTTTSGGYNDPYAPDEGSNGGGSASYGDPHFHVEGLSADQPDICFDYNLEPGQEMILIDHPSFRVGGELFKPNEEEKGIYFQNLKITTHGRNSLHIDAAGWKFESRITAEPEFDWFTGAMKYGDFITFDYQKLPKGYKMSFVTLGGGPTFLIEIGSTHGNVNFKLIEHNFADESSTDGVLGRFLRSGAYEVITSDSEKGTLVANGETYDVSFHQHARNKNCWVLKDADIKKILG
;
A
#
# COMPACT_ATOMS: atom_id res chain seq x y z
N MET A 1 -25.87 -0.80 -65.01
CA MET A 1 -25.42 -1.53 -63.81
C MET A 1 -24.58 -0.60 -62.96
N LYS A 2 -25.19 0.03 -61.95
CA LYS A 2 -24.54 0.88 -60.94
C LYS A 2 -25.26 0.62 -59.63
N ILE A 3 -24.60 -0.06 -58.70
CA ILE A 3 -25.11 -0.34 -57.36
C ILE A 3 -24.47 0.70 -56.45
N ALA A 4 -25.30 1.56 -55.85
CA ALA A 4 -24.90 2.50 -54.82
C ALA A 4 -25.24 1.89 -53.47
N THR A 5 -24.21 1.60 -52.68
CA THR A 5 -24.32 1.09 -51.31
C THR A 5 -24.27 2.28 -50.36
N ALA A 6 -25.37 2.57 -49.67
CA ALA A 6 -25.42 3.56 -48.60
C ALA A 6 -25.18 2.86 -47.25
N PHE A 7 -24.15 3.31 -46.53
CA PHE A 7 -23.94 2.96 -45.12
C PHE A 7 -24.75 3.93 -44.25
N LEU A 8 -25.68 3.41 -43.44
CA LEU A 8 -26.26 4.13 -42.31
C LEU A 8 -25.42 3.81 -41.07
N ALA A 9 -24.78 4.83 -40.50
CA ALA A 9 -24.20 4.77 -39.17
C ALA A 9 -25.27 5.19 -38.14
N SER A 10 -25.56 4.31 -37.19
CA SER A 10 -26.40 4.63 -36.02
C SER A 10 -25.47 4.92 -34.84
N ALA A 11 -25.36 6.20 -34.47
CA ALA A 11 -24.75 6.63 -33.23
C ALA A 11 -25.84 6.66 -32.15
N LEU A 12 -25.72 5.80 -31.14
CA LEU A 12 -26.45 5.92 -29.88
C LEU A 12 -25.47 6.48 -28.85
N ALA A 13 -25.69 7.74 -28.48
CA ALA A 13 -25.08 8.36 -27.33
C ALA A 13 -25.72 7.79 -26.05
N GLN A 14 -24.91 7.35 -25.10
CA GLN A 14 -25.33 7.13 -23.72
C GLN A 14 -24.69 8.24 -22.87
N ASP A 15 -25.57 9.02 -22.24
CA ASP A 15 -25.22 10.07 -21.29
C ASP A 15 -24.59 9.45 -20.04
N VAL A 16 -23.36 9.86 -19.72
CA VAL A 16 -22.73 9.57 -18.43
C VAL A 16 -23.01 10.72 -17.49
N VAL A 17 -23.80 10.43 -16.46
CA VAL A 17 -24.05 11.30 -15.31
C VAL A 17 -22.79 11.35 -14.45
N THR A 18 -22.13 12.50 -14.41
CA THR A 18 -21.06 12.79 -13.45
C THR A 18 -21.66 13.26 -12.12
N THR A 19 -21.65 12.38 -11.12
CA THR A 19 -21.83 12.78 -9.72
C THR A 19 -20.54 13.42 -9.22
N THR A 20 -20.56 14.74 -9.07
CA THR A 20 -19.55 15.53 -8.38
C THR A 20 -19.66 15.29 -6.88
N SER A 21 -18.65 14.65 -6.28
CA SER A 21 -18.47 14.64 -4.81
C SER A 21 -17.49 15.73 -4.39
N ASP A 22 -17.89 16.46 -3.36
CA ASP A 22 -17.28 17.66 -2.78
C ASP A 22 -15.77 17.61 -2.54
N LEU A 23 -15.03 18.48 -3.24
CA LEU A 23 -13.69 18.96 -2.88
C LEU A 23 -13.73 20.44 -2.46
N GLY A 24 -14.80 20.84 -1.80
CA GLY A 24 -14.95 22.17 -1.20
C GLY A 24 -14.75 22.11 0.31
N LEU A 25 -13.66 22.74 0.80
CA LEU A 25 -13.44 23.30 2.15
C LEU A 25 -12.10 22.89 2.79
N LEU A 26 -11.00 23.46 2.31
CA LEU A 26 -9.88 23.81 3.19
C LEU A 26 -9.36 25.21 2.81
N GLU A 27 -10.19 26.22 3.08
CA GLU A 27 -9.74 27.60 3.15
C GLU A 27 -8.86 27.83 4.39
N ARG A 28 -7.63 28.27 4.12
CA ARG A 28 -6.91 29.39 4.75
C ARG A 28 -7.19 29.64 6.25
N GLY A 29 -6.20 29.35 7.08
CA GLY A 29 -6.11 29.89 8.44
C GLY A 29 -4.69 29.92 9.00
N LYS A 30 -3.93 30.97 8.67
CA LYS A 30 -2.67 31.32 9.35
C LYS A 30 -2.90 31.47 10.86
N LYS A 31 -2.28 30.64 11.71
CA LYS A 31 -2.28 30.88 13.17
C LYS A 31 -1.03 31.65 13.61
N LYS A 32 -1.26 32.89 14.06
CA LYS A 32 -0.36 33.70 14.87
C LYS A 32 -0.24 33.09 16.27
N LYS A 33 0.95 33.12 16.86
CA LYS A 33 1.19 32.88 18.30
C LYS A 33 0.66 34.07 19.12
N ALA A 34 -0.05 33.79 20.22
CA ALA A 34 0.15 34.45 21.53
C ALA A 34 -0.79 33.91 22.64
N ALA A 35 -0.17 33.78 23.82
CA ALA A 35 -0.65 34.04 25.18
C ALA A 35 -1.61 33.06 25.92
N LYS A 36 -1.11 32.68 27.11
CA LYS A 36 -1.78 32.09 28.28
C LYS A 36 -2.92 32.96 28.80
N TYR A 37 -4.03 32.34 29.24
CA TYR A 37 -4.80 32.72 30.43
C TYR A 37 -5.50 31.46 31.00
N ALA A 38 -5.73 31.48 32.32
CA ALA A 38 -6.17 30.35 33.16
C ALA A 38 -7.64 30.48 33.61
N ALA A 39 -8.16 29.37 34.17
CA ALA A 39 -9.44 29.12 34.87
C ALA A 39 -10.71 29.04 33.98
N THR A 40 -11.72 28.20 34.21
CA THR A 40 -12.24 27.59 35.46
C THR A 40 -13.03 26.29 35.17
N SER A 41 -13.14 25.44 36.20
CA SER A 41 -13.84 24.15 36.30
C SER A 41 -15.38 24.21 36.15
N THR A 42 -15.98 23.11 35.63
CA THR A 42 -17.28 22.56 36.07
C THR A 42 -17.27 21.02 35.90
N ASP A 43 -17.84 20.31 36.88
CA ASP A 43 -17.66 18.88 37.17
C ASP A 43 -18.42 17.88 36.26
N ALA A 44 -17.71 16.78 35.92
CA ALA A 44 -17.97 15.31 35.96
C ALA A 44 -19.39 14.70 35.72
N PRO A 45 -19.50 13.41 35.30
CA PRO A 45 -19.03 12.27 36.10
C PRO A 45 -18.36 11.08 35.38
N ASP A 46 -17.60 10.37 36.21
CA ASP A 46 -17.24 8.95 36.25
C ASP A 46 -16.50 8.30 35.08
N THR A 47 -15.22 7.99 35.32
CA THR A 47 -14.56 6.86 34.68
C THR A 47 -13.59 6.22 35.66
N THR A 48 -13.77 4.93 35.87
CA THR A 48 -13.04 4.03 36.76
C THR A 48 -11.53 4.09 36.53
N VAL A 49 -10.80 4.30 37.63
CA VAL A 49 -9.34 4.21 37.72
C VAL A 49 -8.94 2.73 37.78
N TYR A 50 -8.14 2.26 36.82
CA TYR A 50 -7.37 1.02 36.98
C TYR A 50 -5.99 1.35 37.55
N THR A 51 -5.73 0.85 38.74
CA THR A 51 -4.45 0.91 39.43
C THR A 51 -3.52 -0.17 38.86
N THR A 52 -2.41 0.23 38.25
CA THR A 52 -1.34 -0.69 37.84
C THR A 52 -0.48 -1.05 39.06
N THR A 53 -0.62 -2.26 39.57
CA THR A 53 0.38 -2.86 40.47
C THR A 53 1.45 -3.55 39.64
N THR A 54 2.66 -2.99 39.66
CA THR A 54 3.88 -3.62 39.15
C THR A 54 4.39 -4.64 40.16
N SER A 55 4.45 -5.92 39.78
CA SER A 55 5.29 -6.89 40.47
C SER A 55 5.77 -8.01 39.54
N GLY A 56 7.10 -8.09 39.36
CA GLY A 56 7.83 -9.35 39.52
C GLY A 56 7.94 -10.30 38.32
N GLY A 57 8.83 -9.96 37.39
CA GLY A 57 9.87 -10.85 36.83
C GLY A 57 9.51 -12.28 36.39
N TYR A 58 9.23 -12.43 35.10
CA TYR A 58 9.50 -13.66 34.35
C TYR A 58 10.34 -13.26 33.12
N ASN A 59 11.53 -13.84 32.96
CA ASN A 59 12.43 -13.54 31.85
C ASN A 59 11.95 -14.26 30.59
N ASP A 60 11.23 -13.55 29.73
CA ASP A 60 10.93 -13.98 28.36
C ASP A 60 12.08 -13.56 27.43
N PRO A 61 12.71 -14.47 26.67
CA PRO A 61 13.72 -14.13 25.67
C PRO A 61 13.19 -13.34 24.45
N TYR A 62 11.90 -12.96 24.42
CA TYR A 62 11.27 -12.13 23.38
C TYR A 62 10.77 -10.74 23.85
N ALA A 63 11.28 -10.21 24.96
CA ALA A 63 10.96 -8.83 25.35
C ALA A 63 11.54 -7.78 24.36
N PRO A 64 10.75 -6.81 23.86
CA PRO A 64 11.27 -5.69 23.11
C PRO A 64 12.13 -4.79 24.02
N ASP A 65 13.20 -4.26 23.45
CA ASP A 65 14.21 -3.42 24.10
C ASP A 65 13.59 -2.16 24.74
N GLU A 66 13.19 -2.25 26.02
CA GLU A 66 12.76 -1.09 26.80
C GLU A 66 14.00 -0.32 27.29
N GLY A 67 14.48 0.59 26.45
CA GLY A 67 15.73 1.27 26.77
C GLY A 67 16.10 2.52 25.98
N SER A 68 15.18 3.28 25.37
CA SER A 68 15.53 4.65 24.96
C SER A 68 14.35 5.58 24.71
N ASN A 69 14.24 6.58 25.58
CA ASN A 69 13.33 7.71 25.43
C ASN A 69 13.90 8.67 24.37
N GLY A 70 13.63 8.38 23.10
CA GLY A 70 14.00 9.22 21.96
C GLY A 70 13.07 8.89 20.79
N GLY A 71 12.44 9.91 20.21
CA GLY A 71 11.47 9.77 19.12
C GLY A 71 12.03 8.99 17.93
N GLY A 72 11.84 7.67 17.96
CA GLY A 72 12.29 6.73 16.95
C GLY A 72 11.10 6.27 16.13
N SER A 73 11.17 6.51 14.83
CA SER A 73 10.44 5.72 13.86
C SER A 73 10.71 4.25 14.18
N ALA A 74 9.70 3.46 14.52
CA ALA A 74 9.81 2.01 14.53
C ALA A 74 10.28 1.62 13.12
N SER A 75 11.57 1.32 12.98
CA SER A 75 12.19 0.86 11.76
C SER A 75 11.75 -0.58 11.57
N TYR A 76 10.62 -0.76 10.91
CA TYR A 76 10.30 -2.02 10.26
C TYR A 76 11.45 -2.30 9.29
N GLY A 77 12.03 -3.50 9.35
CA GLY A 77 12.95 -3.92 8.31
C GLY A 77 12.10 -4.13 7.06
N ASP A 78 12.19 -3.20 6.11
CA ASP A 78 11.57 -3.40 4.82
C ASP A 78 12.22 -4.62 4.11
N PRO A 79 11.54 -5.27 3.14
CA PRO A 79 10.10 -5.19 2.88
C PRO A 79 9.19 -5.74 4.01
N HIS A 80 8.39 -4.84 4.59
CA HIS A 80 7.27 -5.16 5.47
C HIS A 80 5.96 -4.93 4.73
N PHE A 81 5.10 -5.94 4.69
CA PHE A 81 3.83 -5.90 3.98
C PHE A 81 2.67 -5.80 4.94
N HIS A 82 1.71 -4.95 4.59
CA HIS A 82 0.40 -4.87 5.21
C HIS A 82 -0.63 -5.04 4.09
N VAL A 83 -1.41 -6.11 4.17
CA VAL A 83 -2.51 -6.40 3.26
C VAL A 83 -3.81 -6.07 3.99
N GLU A 84 -4.59 -5.15 3.42
CA GLU A 84 -5.92 -4.81 3.94
C GLU A 84 -6.88 -5.97 3.73
N GLY A 85 -7.64 -6.28 4.78
CA GLY A 85 -8.62 -7.35 4.77
C GLY A 85 -9.86 -7.01 3.93
N LEU A 86 -10.48 -8.03 3.35
CA LEU A 86 -11.69 -7.89 2.54
C LEU A 86 -12.97 -8.13 3.34
N SER A 87 -12.87 -8.77 4.51
CA SER A 87 -14.02 -9.12 5.35
C SER A 87 -13.60 -9.37 6.80
N ALA A 88 -14.56 -9.64 7.68
CA ALA A 88 -14.27 -10.00 9.07
C ALA A 88 -13.45 -11.31 9.17
N ASP A 89 -13.74 -12.27 8.30
CA ASP A 89 -13.07 -13.58 8.28
C ASP A 89 -11.74 -13.54 7.51
N GLN A 90 -11.56 -12.54 6.63
CA GLN A 90 -10.31 -12.23 5.95
C GLN A 90 -9.80 -10.84 6.41
N PRO A 91 -9.36 -10.69 7.67
CA PRO A 91 -8.92 -9.42 8.25
C PRO A 91 -7.51 -9.04 7.78
N ASP A 92 -7.07 -7.81 8.08
CA ASP A 92 -5.73 -7.34 7.76
C ASP A 92 -4.62 -8.31 8.25
N ILE A 93 -3.64 -8.56 7.37
CA ILE A 93 -2.44 -9.34 7.71
C ILE A 93 -1.19 -8.51 7.49
N CYS A 94 -0.18 -8.76 8.32
CA CYS A 94 1.15 -8.21 8.15
C CYS A 94 2.22 -9.31 8.15
N PHE A 95 3.26 -9.11 7.37
CA PHE A 95 4.40 -10.02 7.34
C PHE A 95 5.63 -9.35 6.76
N ASP A 96 6.79 -9.85 7.16
CA ASP A 96 8.07 -9.54 6.52
C ASP A 96 8.36 -10.64 5.49
N TYR A 97 8.81 -10.27 4.30
CA TYR A 97 9.29 -11.23 3.32
C TYR A 97 10.46 -10.65 2.54
N ASN A 98 11.64 -11.20 2.82
CA ASN A 98 12.91 -10.68 2.32
C ASN A 98 13.56 -11.71 1.39
N LEU A 99 14.02 -11.23 0.23
CA LEU A 99 14.97 -11.92 -0.62
C LEU A 99 16.35 -11.24 -0.49
N GLU A 100 17.38 -11.81 -1.10
CA GLU A 100 18.71 -11.21 -1.07
C GLU A 100 18.74 -9.89 -1.87
N PRO A 101 19.59 -8.92 -1.48
CA PRO A 101 19.83 -7.71 -2.27
C PRO A 101 20.24 -8.05 -3.72
N GLY A 102 19.69 -7.31 -4.69
CA GLY A 102 19.84 -7.53 -6.13
C GLY A 102 18.84 -8.52 -6.73
N GLN A 103 18.00 -9.17 -5.92
CA GLN A 103 16.92 -10.01 -6.44
C GLN A 103 15.67 -9.20 -6.78
N GLU A 104 14.98 -9.61 -7.84
CA GLU A 104 13.66 -9.11 -8.19
C GLU A 104 12.59 -9.88 -7.41
N MET A 105 11.69 -9.14 -6.76
CA MET A 105 10.51 -9.67 -6.09
C MET A 105 9.26 -9.29 -6.89
N ILE A 106 8.43 -10.29 -7.19
CA ILE A 106 7.15 -10.06 -7.88
C ILE A 106 6.07 -9.84 -6.85
N LEU A 107 5.62 -8.58 -6.75
CA LEU A 107 4.60 -8.16 -5.81
C LEU A 107 3.22 -8.61 -6.29
N ILE A 108 2.92 -8.35 -7.56
CA ILE A 108 1.65 -8.71 -8.19
C ILE A 108 1.95 -9.22 -9.61
N ASP A 109 1.44 -10.39 -9.95
CA ASP A 109 1.44 -10.95 -11.30
C ASP A 109 -0.01 -11.25 -11.71
N HIS A 110 -0.57 -10.39 -12.55
CA HIS A 110 -1.95 -10.48 -13.04
C HIS A 110 -1.94 -10.58 -14.57
N PRO A 111 -2.93 -11.26 -15.21
CA PRO A 111 -2.94 -11.41 -16.67
C PRO A 111 -2.84 -10.09 -17.47
N SER A 112 -3.32 -8.99 -16.90
CA SER A 112 -3.27 -7.66 -17.54
C SER A 112 -2.11 -6.77 -17.10
N PHE A 113 -1.44 -7.06 -15.98
CA PHE A 113 -0.31 -6.26 -15.50
C PHE A 113 0.58 -7.02 -14.51
N ARG A 114 1.83 -6.57 -14.37
CA ARG A 114 2.78 -7.10 -13.39
C ARG A 114 3.46 -5.97 -12.65
N VAL A 115 3.62 -6.12 -11.34
CA VAL A 115 4.38 -5.24 -10.45
C VAL A 115 5.55 -6.03 -9.88
N GLY A 116 6.76 -5.65 -10.26
CA GLY A 116 8.00 -6.18 -9.69
C GLY A 116 8.79 -5.08 -9.00
N GLY A 117 9.65 -5.46 -8.05
CA GLY A 117 10.60 -4.54 -7.42
C GLY A 117 11.95 -5.20 -7.20
N GLU A 118 13.02 -4.47 -7.45
CA GLU A 118 14.39 -4.92 -7.18
C GLU A 118 14.78 -4.55 -5.75
N LEU A 119 15.26 -5.53 -4.99
CA LEU A 119 15.71 -5.31 -3.62
C LEU A 119 17.13 -4.77 -3.57
N PHE A 120 17.44 -3.90 -2.61
CA PHE A 120 18.80 -3.47 -2.34
C PHE A 120 19.03 -3.21 -0.86
N LYS A 121 20.32 -3.16 -0.50
CA LYS A 121 20.80 -2.71 0.80
C LYS A 121 21.52 -1.37 0.61
N PRO A 122 21.04 -0.26 1.21
CA PRO A 122 21.61 1.08 0.99
C PRO A 122 23.10 1.19 1.32
N ASN A 123 23.55 0.50 2.37
CA ASN A 123 24.95 0.39 2.77
C ASN A 123 25.15 -0.85 3.67
N GLU A 124 26.39 -1.20 3.99
CA GLU A 124 26.70 -2.40 4.77
C GLU A 124 26.20 -2.35 6.23
N GLU A 125 26.10 -1.15 6.80
CA GLU A 125 25.70 -0.90 8.20
C GLU A 125 24.18 -0.96 8.40
N GLU A 126 23.43 -0.69 7.33
CA GLU A 126 21.97 -0.76 7.31
C GLU A 126 21.51 -2.19 7.65
N LYS A 127 20.43 -2.35 8.41
CA LYS A 127 19.87 -3.69 8.69
C LYS A 127 18.76 -4.07 7.73
N GLY A 128 18.02 -3.08 7.22
CA GLY A 128 16.88 -3.26 6.32
C GLY A 128 17.30 -3.54 4.88
N ILE A 129 16.42 -4.26 4.18
CA ILE A 129 16.43 -4.39 2.73
C ILE A 129 15.32 -3.46 2.22
N TYR A 130 15.45 -2.90 1.03
CA TYR A 130 14.44 -1.96 0.52
C TYR A 130 14.20 -2.21 -0.96
N PHE A 131 13.11 -1.69 -1.52
CA PHE A 131 12.98 -1.64 -2.97
C PHE A 131 13.81 -0.48 -3.52
N GLN A 132 14.75 -0.80 -4.40
CA GLN A 132 15.56 0.17 -5.13
C GLN A 132 14.73 0.85 -6.21
N ASN A 133 13.95 0.03 -6.91
CA ASN A 133 13.05 0.44 -7.96
C ASN A 133 11.81 -0.46 -7.99
N LEU A 134 10.76 0.06 -8.61
CA LEU A 134 9.55 -0.66 -8.96
C LEU A 134 9.36 -0.59 -10.47
N LYS A 135 8.87 -1.70 -11.04
CA LYS A 135 8.49 -1.80 -12.44
C LYS A 135 7.05 -2.27 -12.52
N ILE A 136 6.19 -1.45 -13.11
CA ILE A 136 4.81 -1.80 -13.44
C ILE A 136 4.74 -2.01 -14.95
N THR A 137 4.38 -3.21 -15.39
CA THR A 137 4.27 -3.56 -16.81
C THR A 137 2.83 -3.93 -17.15
N THR A 138 2.23 -3.34 -18.17
CA THR A 138 0.87 -3.70 -18.64
C THR A 138 0.92 -4.68 -19.81
N HIS A 139 -0.21 -5.33 -20.12
CA HIS A 139 -0.37 -6.24 -21.26
C HIS A 139 0.00 -5.60 -22.60
N GLY A 140 -0.23 -4.29 -22.77
CA GLY A 140 0.21 -3.50 -23.92
C GLY A 140 1.74 -3.41 -24.06
N ARG A 141 2.51 -4.01 -23.14
CA ARG A 141 3.98 -3.95 -23.02
C ARG A 141 4.48 -2.53 -22.78
N ASN A 142 3.63 -1.68 -22.20
CA ASN A 142 4.02 -0.42 -21.61
C ASN A 142 4.60 -0.71 -20.23
N SER A 143 5.70 -0.04 -19.86
CA SER A 143 6.35 -0.20 -18.56
C SER A 143 6.59 1.15 -17.92
N LEU A 144 6.20 1.27 -16.66
CA LEU A 144 6.54 2.39 -15.80
C LEU A 144 7.62 1.91 -14.82
N HIS A 145 8.79 2.53 -14.90
CA HIS A 145 9.92 2.30 -14.01
C HIS A 145 10.00 3.44 -13.01
N ILE A 146 10.12 3.15 -11.72
CA ILE A 146 10.11 4.15 -10.65
C ILE A 146 11.26 3.86 -9.70
N ASP A 147 12.09 4.86 -9.42
CA ASP A 147 13.25 4.79 -8.54
C ASP A 147 13.39 6.08 -7.70
N ALA A 148 14.49 6.20 -6.95
CA ALA A 148 14.79 7.39 -6.15
C ALA A 148 14.89 8.69 -6.95
N ALA A 149 15.24 8.63 -8.24
CA ALA A 149 15.38 9.79 -9.10
C ALA A 149 14.02 10.25 -9.65
N GLY A 150 13.08 9.34 -9.86
CA GLY A 150 11.73 9.63 -10.32
C GLY A 150 11.13 8.45 -11.07
N TRP A 151 10.32 8.73 -12.09
CA TRP A 151 9.72 7.71 -12.93
C TRP A 151 10.10 7.89 -14.40
N LYS A 152 10.12 6.79 -15.14
CA LYS A 152 10.43 6.70 -16.58
C LYS A 152 9.41 5.79 -17.24
N PHE A 153 8.94 6.20 -18.40
CA PHE A 153 8.00 5.42 -19.20
C PHE A 153 8.72 4.76 -20.38
N GLU A 154 8.46 3.48 -20.59
CA GLU A 154 8.89 2.74 -21.77
C GLU A 154 7.64 2.21 -22.49
N SER A 155 7.45 2.64 -23.74
CA SER A 155 6.37 2.13 -24.60
C SER A 155 6.93 1.41 -25.81
N ARG A 156 6.25 0.35 -26.23
CA ARG A 156 6.46 -0.27 -27.55
C ARG A 156 5.55 0.29 -28.63
N ILE A 157 4.60 1.14 -28.26
CA ILE A 157 3.66 1.79 -29.17
C ILE A 157 3.98 3.28 -29.17
N THR A 158 3.88 3.94 -30.31
CA THR A 158 3.97 5.40 -30.36
C THR A 158 2.70 5.99 -29.77
N ALA A 159 2.65 6.13 -28.45
CA ALA A 159 1.61 6.86 -27.74
C ALA A 159 2.16 8.25 -27.38
N GLU A 160 1.44 9.30 -27.75
CA GLU A 160 1.78 10.64 -27.31
C GLU A 160 1.26 10.86 -25.88
N PRO A 161 2.05 11.46 -24.98
CA PRO A 161 1.58 11.82 -23.65
C PRO A 161 0.43 12.84 -23.72
N GLU A 162 -0.64 12.58 -22.99
CA GLU A 162 -1.75 13.50 -22.78
C GLU A 162 -1.62 14.09 -21.37
N PHE A 163 -1.47 15.41 -21.24
CA PHE A 163 -1.43 16.09 -19.95
C PHE A 163 -2.73 16.86 -19.70
N ASP A 164 -3.40 16.55 -18.60
CA ASP A 164 -4.55 17.31 -18.13
C ASP A 164 -4.08 18.42 -17.18
N TRP A 165 -4.16 19.67 -17.66
CA TRP A 165 -3.76 20.85 -16.90
C TRP A 165 -4.66 21.17 -15.70
N PHE A 166 -5.89 20.66 -15.67
CA PHE A 166 -6.82 20.91 -14.58
C PHE A 166 -6.54 19.96 -13.41
N THR A 167 -6.38 18.67 -13.71
CA THR A 167 -6.11 17.66 -12.69
C THR A 167 -4.63 17.53 -12.38
N GLY A 168 -3.73 17.91 -13.29
CA GLY A 168 -2.29 17.65 -13.24
C GLY A 168 -1.91 16.20 -13.59
N ALA A 169 -2.88 15.41 -14.06
CA ALA A 169 -2.64 14.02 -14.44
C ALA A 169 -1.95 13.93 -15.81
N MET A 170 -1.03 12.99 -15.93
CA MET A 170 -0.43 12.60 -17.20
C MET A 170 -0.94 11.22 -17.57
N LYS A 171 -1.50 11.10 -18.77
CA LYS A 171 -1.89 9.82 -19.36
C LYS A 171 -0.88 9.43 -20.44
N TYR A 172 -0.38 8.21 -20.35
CA TYR A 172 0.52 7.64 -21.33
C TYR A 172 0.17 6.16 -21.55
N GLY A 173 -0.36 5.84 -22.74
CA GLY A 173 -0.86 4.50 -23.02
C GLY A 173 -1.95 4.09 -22.02
N ASP A 174 -1.72 2.97 -21.33
CA ASP A 174 -2.65 2.41 -20.33
C ASP A 174 -2.45 3.00 -18.92
N PHE A 175 -1.50 3.93 -18.74
CA PHE A 175 -1.20 4.52 -17.45
C PHE A 175 -1.79 5.92 -17.35
N ILE A 176 -2.35 6.22 -16.18
CA ILE A 176 -2.67 7.56 -15.73
C ILE A 176 -1.83 7.78 -14.47
N THR A 177 -0.90 8.73 -14.52
CA THR A 177 -0.06 9.08 -13.38
C THR A 177 -0.39 10.47 -12.88
N PHE A 178 -0.32 10.65 -11.57
CA PHE A 178 -0.48 11.93 -10.94
C PHE A 178 0.62 12.12 -9.90
N ASP A 179 1.51 13.08 -10.16
CA ASP A 179 2.57 13.44 -9.22
C ASP A 179 2.02 14.41 -8.18
N TYR A 180 1.95 13.97 -6.93
CA TYR A 180 1.60 14.82 -5.81
C TYR A 180 2.89 15.24 -5.06
N GLN A 181 3.16 16.54 -4.99
CA GLN A 181 4.43 17.02 -4.45
C GLN A 181 4.49 17.10 -2.91
N LYS A 182 5.60 16.51 -2.43
CA LYS A 182 6.35 16.68 -1.17
C LYS A 182 5.57 16.54 0.14
N LEU A 183 5.62 15.35 0.71
CA LEU A 183 5.30 15.15 2.11
C LEU A 183 6.37 15.82 3.02
N PRO A 184 5.99 16.19 4.26
CA PRO A 184 6.98 16.48 5.30
C PRO A 184 8.01 15.34 5.39
N LYS A 185 9.30 15.67 5.51
CA LYS A 185 10.46 14.74 5.49
C LYS A 185 11.02 14.34 4.12
N GLY A 186 10.55 14.93 3.02
CA GLY A 186 11.25 14.81 1.72
C GLY A 186 10.78 13.67 0.81
N TYR A 187 9.72 12.96 1.18
CA TYR A 187 9.11 11.97 0.30
C TYR A 187 8.39 12.64 -0.88
N LYS A 188 8.51 12.04 -2.07
CA LYS A 188 7.65 12.34 -3.23
C LYS A 188 6.61 11.23 -3.35
N MET A 189 5.40 11.57 -3.73
CA MET A 189 4.33 10.59 -3.95
C MET A 189 3.87 10.65 -5.40
N SER A 190 3.62 9.49 -5.98
CA SER A 190 3.00 9.38 -7.30
C SER A 190 1.85 8.39 -7.20
N PHE A 191 0.69 8.78 -7.70
CA PHE A 191 -0.44 7.88 -7.94
C PHE A 191 -0.31 7.33 -9.34
N VAL A 192 -0.47 6.02 -9.48
CA VAL A 192 -0.40 5.31 -10.77
C VAL A 192 -1.67 4.49 -10.90
N THR A 193 -2.56 4.90 -11.80
CA THR A 193 -3.77 4.17 -12.15
C THR A 193 -3.59 3.50 -13.49
N LEU A 194 -3.91 2.21 -13.58
CA LEU A 194 -4.03 1.52 -14.86
C LEU A 194 -5.43 1.77 -15.43
N GLY A 195 -5.56 1.99 -16.74
CA GLY A 195 -6.83 2.34 -17.38
C GLY A 195 -7.95 1.33 -17.07
N GLY A 196 -8.94 1.74 -16.26
CA GLY A 196 -10.03 0.86 -15.79
C GLY A 196 -9.57 -0.27 -14.87
N GLY A 197 -8.39 -0.12 -14.26
CA GLY A 197 -7.70 -1.11 -13.43
C GLY A 197 -7.38 -0.59 -12.02
N PRO A 198 -6.38 -1.18 -11.33
CA PRO A 198 -5.99 -0.77 -9.99
C PRO A 198 -5.32 0.60 -9.96
N THR A 199 -5.33 1.21 -8.77
CA THR A 199 -4.55 2.40 -8.45
C THR A 199 -3.50 2.06 -7.38
N PHE A 200 -2.27 2.50 -7.64
CA PHE A 200 -1.13 2.36 -6.74
C PHE A 200 -0.68 3.73 -6.23
N LEU A 201 -0.27 3.79 -4.95
CA LEU A 201 0.48 4.91 -4.38
C LEU A 201 1.93 4.49 -4.22
N ILE A 202 2.83 5.23 -4.85
CA ILE A 202 4.27 5.01 -4.79
C ILE A 202 4.91 6.16 -4.02
N GLU A 203 5.63 5.84 -2.95
CA GLU A 203 6.33 6.83 -2.12
C GLU A 203 7.84 6.69 -2.33
N ILE A 204 8.49 7.76 -2.79
CA ILE A 204 9.94 7.80 -3.01
C ILE A 204 10.61 8.35 -1.76
N GLY A 205 11.40 7.52 -1.09
CA GLY A 205 12.15 7.84 0.12
C GLY A 205 13.53 8.43 -0.18
N SER A 206 13.72 9.71 0.14
CA SER A 206 15.01 10.39 -0.09
C SER A 206 16.12 9.95 0.87
N THR A 207 15.78 9.42 2.05
CA THR A 207 16.76 9.06 3.09
C THR A 207 17.56 7.83 2.72
N HIS A 208 16.89 6.76 2.30
CA HIS A 208 17.54 5.49 1.93
C HIS A 208 17.64 5.31 0.41
N GLY A 209 17.07 6.23 -0.39
CA GLY A 209 17.02 6.08 -1.85
C GLY A 209 16.12 4.93 -2.29
N ASN A 210 15.05 4.67 -1.53
CA ASN A 210 14.13 3.57 -1.76
C ASN A 210 12.79 4.04 -2.33
N VAL A 211 12.00 3.09 -2.79
CA VAL A 211 10.60 3.27 -3.16
C VAL A 211 9.72 2.38 -2.28
N ASN A 212 8.54 2.87 -1.90
CA ASN A 212 7.52 2.09 -1.20
C ASN A 212 6.30 1.96 -2.10
N PHE A 213 5.65 0.81 -2.02
CA PHE A 213 4.50 0.44 -2.82
C PHE A 213 3.26 0.29 -1.93
N LYS A 214 2.14 0.85 -2.37
CA LYS A 214 0.81 0.62 -1.79
C LYS A 214 -0.19 0.42 -2.92
N LEU A 215 -0.99 -0.64 -2.84
CA LEU A 215 -2.20 -0.78 -3.62
C LEU A 215 -3.32 -0.08 -2.85
N ILE A 216 -4.00 0.88 -3.48
CA ILE A 216 -5.05 1.68 -2.80
C ILE A 216 -6.44 1.46 -3.38
N GLU A 217 -6.54 0.97 -4.62
CA GLU A 217 -7.79 0.59 -5.25
C GLU A 217 -7.61 -0.71 -6.02
N HIS A 218 -8.43 -1.72 -5.70
CA HIS A 218 -8.29 -3.10 -6.17
C HIS A 218 -9.14 -3.39 -7.42
N ASN A 219 -9.46 -2.38 -8.22
CA ASN A 219 -10.47 -2.47 -9.28
C ASN A 219 -9.96 -3.19 -10.54
N PHE A 220 -9.66 -4.50 -10.47
CA PHE A 220 -9.32 -5.32 -11.64
C PHE A 220 -10.29 -6.50 -11.82
N ALA A 221 -10.54 -6.85 -13.09
CA ALA A 221 -11.68 -7.67 -13.50
C ALA A 221 -11.56 -9.18 -13.20
N ASP A 222 -10.45 -9.67 -12.66
CA ASP A 222 -10.25 -11.07 -12.29
C ASP A 222 -9.17 -11.26 -11.20
N GLU A 223 -9.58 -11.21 -9.93
CA GLU A 223 -8.68 -11.45 -8.80
C GLU A 223 -8.16 -12.90 -8.75
N SER A 224 -8.91 -13.86 -9.29
CA SER A 224 -8.61 -15.30 -9.14
C SER A 224 -7.32 -15.73 -9.85
N SER A 225 -6.92 -14.96 -10.88
CA SER A 225 -5.71 -15.17 -11.65
C SER A 225 -4.52 -14.34 -11.15
N THR A 226 -4.61 -13.73 -9.96
CA THR A 226 -3.56 -12.88 -9.40
C THR A 226 -2.59 -13.67 -8.52
N ASP A 227 -1.30 -13.56 -8.82
CA ASP A 227 -0.20 -14.18 -8.08
C ASP A 227 0.82 -13.10 -7.64
N GLY A 228 1.97 -13.49 -7.09
CA GLY A 228 2.97 -12.63 -6.47
C GLY A 228 2.85 -12.59 -4.95
N VAL A 229 3.81 -11.94 -4.30
CA VAL A 229 3.91 -11.82 -2.83
C VAL A 229 2.63 -11.24 -2.24
N LEU A 230 2.05 -10.23 -2.88
CA LEU A 230 0.80 -9.62 -2.46
C LEU A 230 -0.40 -10.26 -3.14
N GLY A 231 -0.30 -10.54 -4.44
CA GLY A 231 -1.44 -10.99 -5.26
C GLY A 231 -2.19 -12.20 -4.73
N ARG A 232 -1.48 -13.15 -4.10
CA ARG A 232 -2.09 -14.34 -3.48
C ARG A 232 -3.07 -14.03 -2.36
N PHE A 233 -2.91 -12.89 -1.70
CA PHE A 233 -3.74 -12.45 -0.57
C PHE A 233 -4.85 -11.47 -0.99
N LEU A 234 -4.82 -10.96 -2.22
CA LEU A 234 -5.76 -9.94 -2.69
C LEU A 234 -7.12 -10.50 -3.12
N ARG A 235 -7.21 -11.81 -3.36
CA ARG A 235 -8.47 -12.43 -3.79
C ARG A 235 -9.42 -12.67 -2.60
N SER A 236 -10.72 -12.57 -2.85
CA SER A 236 -11.72 -13.02 -1.88
C SER A 236 -11.52 -14.51 -1.52
N GLY A 237 -11.49 -14.81 -0.23
CA GLY A 237 -11.25 -16.17 0.28
C GLY A 237 -9.81 -16.66 0.09
N ALA A 238 -8.85 -15.74 -0.13
CA ALA A 238 -7.43 -16.07 -0.18
C ALA A 238 -6.95 -16.76 1.10
N TYR A 239 -7.46 -16.28 2.23
CA TYR A 239 -7.19 -16.78 3.56
C TYR A 239 -8.39 -16.49 4.47
N GLU A 240 -8.40 -17.18 5.60
CA GLU A 240 -9.32 -16.96 6.71
C GLU A 240 -8.51 -16.86 8.01
N VAL A 241 -8.89 -16.00 8.95
CA VAL A 241 -8.32 -16.00 10.30
C VAL A 241 -9.37 -16.44 11.32
N ILE A 242 -9.15 -17.62 11.90
CA ILE A 242 -9.96 -18.16 12.99
C ILE A 242 -9.34 -17.71 14.31
N THR A 243 -10.00 -16.80 15.01
CA THR A 243 -9.50 -16.24 16.27
C THR A 243 -9.68 -17.23 17.42
N SER A 244 -8.60 -17.55 18.15
CA SER A 244 -8.69 -18.31 19.39
C SER A 244 -8.93 -17.41 20.61
N ASP A 245 -8.35 -16.21 20.58
CA ASP A 245 -8.57 -15.14 21.56
C ASP A 245 -8.31 -13.76 20.90
N SER A 246 -8.18 -12.69 21.71
CA SER A 246 -7.97 -11.33 21.21
C SER A 246 -6.58 -11.06 20.61
N GLU A 247 -5.60 -11.92 20.88
CA GLU A 247 -4.20 -11.75 20.48
C GLU A 247 -3.67 -12.92 19.63
N LYS A 248 -4.40 -14.03 19.55
CA LYS A 248 -3.98 -15.26 18.88
C LYS A 248 -5.08 -15.82 17.98
N GLY A 249 -4.65 -16.39 16.88
CA GLY A 249 -5.52 -17.04 15.91
C GLY A 249 -4.78 -18.02 15.02
N THR A 250 -5.53 -18.64 14.14
CA THR A 250 -5.03 -19.54 13.12
C THR A 250 -5.43 -19.00 11.76
N LEU A 251 -4.46 -18.72 10.91
CA LEU A 251 -4.68 -18.38 9.52
C LEU A 251 -4.77 -19.66 8.68
N VAL A 252 -5.85 -19.79 7.92
CA VAL A 252 -6.06 -20.87 6.95
C VAL A 252 -5.76 -20.31 5.56
N ALA A 253 -4.75 -20.84 4.88
CA ALA A 253 -4.42 -20.46 3.50
C ALA A 253 -3.86 -21.66 2.75
N ASN A 254 -4.20 -21.78 1.45
CA ASN A 254 -3.77 -22.89 0.59
C ASN A 254 -4.05 -24.30 1.16
N GLY A 255 -5.09 -24.45 2.00
CA GLY A 255 -5.43 -25.72 2.64
C GLY A 255 -4.55 -26.09 3.84
N GLU A 256 -3.65 -25.21 4.26
CA GLU A 256 -2.81 -25.35 5.45
C GLU A 256 -3.21 -24.33 6.52
N THR A 257 -2.70 -24.53 7.74
CA THR A 257 -2.97 -23.69 8.91
C THR A 257 -1.68 -23.13 9.49
N TYR A 258 -1.69 -21.85 9.87
CA TYR A 258 -0.54 -21.14 10.40
C TYR A 258 -0.91 -20.36 11.66
N ASP A 259 -0.07 -20.41 12.69
CA ASP A 259 -0.29 -19.62 13.90
C ASP A 259 -0.03 -18.13 13.61
N VAL A 260 -0.97 -17.28 14.00
CA VAL A 260 -0.87 -15.82 13.86
C VAL A 260 -1.10 -15.12 15.19
N SER A 261 -0.47 -13.96 15.35
CA SER A 261 -0.68 -13.07 16.50
C SER A 261 -1.23 -11.72 16.05
N PHE A 262 -2.19 -11.18 16.78
CA PHE A 262 -2.74 -9.85 16.50
C PHE A 262 -1.87 -8.78 17.14
N HIS A 263 -1.41 -7.83 16.33
CA HIS A 263 -0.58 -6.73 16.81
C HIS A 263 -1.30 -5.40 16.58
N GLN A 264 -1.39 -4.60 17.64
CA GLN A 264 -1.85 -3.23 17.56
C GLN A 264 -0.67 -2.31 17.25
N HIS A 265 -0.67 -1.73 16.05
CA HIS A 265 0.39 -0.83 15.62
C HIS A 265 -0.08 0.63 15.66
N ALA A 266 0.87 1.55 15.84
CA ALA A 266 0.58 2.97 15.75
C ALA A 266 -0.05 3.32 14.38
N ARG A 267 -0.97 4.30 14.38
CA ARG A 267 -1.69 4.78 13.18
C ARG A 267 -2.68 3.78 12.56
N ASN A 268 -3.36 2.99 13.39
CA ASN A 268 -4.47 2.10 12.99
C ASN A 268 -4.07 0.99 12.01
N LYS A 269 -2.80 0.58 12.00
CA LYS A 269 -2.32 -0.54 11.20
C LYS A 269 -2.42 -1.86 11.97
N ASN A 270 -3.58 -2.14 12.55
CA ASN A 270 -3.76 -3.34 13.34
C ASN A 270 -3.88 -4.54 12.39
N CYS A 271 -3.11 -5.59 12.62
CA CYS A 271 -3.09 -6.73 11.71
C CYS A 271 -2.69 -8.02 12.41
N TRP A 272 -3.03 -9.13 11.78
CA TRP A 272 -2.55 -10.45 12.13
C TRP A 272 -1.18 -10.69 11.52
N VAL A 273 -0.20 -10.97 12.36
CA VAL A 273 1.20 -11.12 11.96
C VAL A 273 1.52 -12.58 11.65
N LEU A 274 2.03 -12.83 10.45
CA LEU A 274 2.58 -14.12 10.03
C LEU A 274 4.09 -14.16 10.29
N LYS A 275 4.60 -15.35 10.63
CA LYS A 275 6.04 -15.58 10.79
C LYS A 275 6.71 -15.74 9.42
N ASP A 276 7.97 -15.30 9.32
CA ASP A 276 8.80 -15.43 8.10
C ASP A 276 8.87 -16.89 7.58
N ALA A 277 8.95 -17.87 8.48
CA ALA A 277 8.99 -19.28 8.08
C ALA A 277 7.67 -19.77 7.45
N ASP A 278 6.53 -19.16 7.81
CA ASP A 278 5.22 -19.56 7.32
C ASP A 278 4.87 -18.84 6.02
N ILE A 279 5.22 -17.55 5.90
CA ILE A 279 5.07 -16.83 4.62
C ILE A 279 5.90 -17.50 3.50
N LYS A 280 7.10 -17.99 3.81
CA LYS A 280 7.91 -18.76 2.85
C LYS A 280 7.18 -19.99 2.34
N LYS A 281 6.47 -20.73 3.19
CA LYS A 281 5.67 -21.89 2.78
C LYS A 281 4.45 -21.48 1.94
N ILE A 282 3.78 -20.39 2.30
CA ILE A 282 2.61 -19.88 1.58
C ILE A 282 2.99 -19.43 0.16
N LEU A 283 4.17 -18.80 0.02
CA LEU A 283 4.64 -18.25 -1.24
C LEU A 283 5.36 -19.30 -2.13
N GLY A 284 5.94 -20.36 -1.56
CA GLY A 284 6.57 -21.47 -2.28
C GLY A 284 8.00 -21.75 -1.87
#